data_AF-A0A9W9WND3-F1
#
_entry.id   AF-A0A9W9WND3-F1
#
_cell.length_a   1.000
_cell.length_b   1.000
_cell.length_c   1.000
_cell.angle_alpha   90.00
_cell.angle_beta   90.00
_cell.angle_gamma   90.00
#
_symmetry.space_group_name_H-M   'P 1'
#
loop_
_entity.id
_entity.type
_entity.pdbx_description
1 polymer ?
#
loop_
_entity_poly.entity_id
_entity_poly.type
_entity_poly.pdbx_seq_one_letter_code
_entity_poly.pdbx_strand_id
1 'polypeptide(L)'
;MDRAEDKSTPQHPGVAQLGTFAKLPLELRWTIWESVLDEIHSTPFALAILRCSRYLYQEISDHLFEDFEHEFQIAGGLRFNFATRRTHSHGWELKNIEAVRNHLHTFPWRKVGGKMFVNISPPSQEDPGQIVQIWQKVNQLIGTLKTTHSAPSVWVSLLEDWSRDEKPQESITYTNGYRPDHDIAIIPFTCLSNWHYRIPPAYSATIATERELPEKSQSLLYKYGKDFISNDWCRITTAPKNWLTDTRIFLDRKLDDIPGRTAGALRLERFQNWFQGNWVSEYEKQFTEDLQIHLYIVLRHDMALRGAIRRHKLLILLHHAYRASQDDQEKVEAALDEGSPVIYKRWNPQVWSDYFGDCMPSLSYRLIDDRMDRKYRSCIYRGYRKRTVFGMILAGALQP
;
A
#
# COMPACT_ATOMS: atom_id res chain seq x y z
N MET A 1 -4.84 -1.18 -37.89
CA MET A 1 -5.78 -2.31 -38.12
C MET A 1 -7.17 -1.73 -38.07
N ASP A 2 -7.86 -1.85 -39.20
CA ASP A 2 -9.05 -1.09 -39.57
C ASP A 2 -10.24 -1.29 -38.64
N ARG A 3 -10.93 -0.18 -38.37
CA ARG A 3 -12.27 -0.15 -37.78
C ARG A 3 -13.27 -0.53 -38.85
N ALA A 4 -13.89 -1.70 -38.71
CA ALA A 4 -15.17 -1.97 -39.34
C ALA A 4 -16.28 -1.37 -38.47
N GLU A 5 -16.97 -0.37 -39.02
CA GLU A 5 -18.24 0.13 -38.50
C GLU A 5 -19.32 -0.93 -38.72
N ASP A 6 -19.65 -1.70 -37.68
CA ASP A 6 -20.80 -2.59 -37.70
C ASP A 6 -22.05 -1.83 -37.22
N LYS A 7 -22.87 -1.40 -38.19
CA LYS A 7 -24.25 -0.97 -37.97
C LYS A 7 -25.11 -2.22 -37.74
N SER A 8 -25.30 -2.62 -36.48
CA SER A 8 -26.28 -3.65 -36.13
C SER A 8 -27.59 -3.02 -35.66
N THR A 9 -28.64 -3.19 -36.46
CA THR A 9 -30.06 -3.09 -36.08
C THR A 9 -30.40 -3.97 -34.87
N PRO A 10 -31.40 -3.63 -34.04
CA PRO A 10 -31.76 -4.40 -32.85
C PRO A 10 -32.40 -5.74 -33.26
N GLN A 11 -31.68 -6.84 -33.05
CA GLN A 11 -32.28 -8.17 -33.10
C GLN A 11 -33.10 -8.39 -31.83
N HIS A 12 -34.38 -8.78 -31.99
CA HIS A 12 -35.18 -9.34 -30.89
C HIS A 12 -34.43 -10.54 -30.25
N PRO A 13 -34.42 -10.68 -28.91
CA PRO A 13 -33.69 -11.75 -28.24
C PRO A 13 -34.38 -13.10 -28.52
N GLY A 14 -33.91 -13.80 -29.54
CA GLY A 14 -34.42 -15.11 -29.94
C GLY A 14 -33.95 -16.22 -29.00
N VAL A 15 -34.91 -17.04 -28.57
CA VAL A 15 -34.87 -18.20 -27.66
C VAL A 15 -33.81 -19.28 -28.02
N ALA A 16 -33.11 -19.19 -29.15
CA ALA A 16 -32.25 -20.25 -29.68
C ALA A 16 -30.83 -20.36 -29.07
N GLN A 17 -30.47 -19.54 -28.08
CA GLN A 17 -29.06 -19.28 -27.77
C GLN A 17 -28.51 -19.94 -26.47
N LEU A 18 -29.37 -20.57 -25.67
CA LEU A 18 -29.00 -21.32 -24.45
C LEU A 18 -29.02 -22.86 -24.64
N GLY A 19 -29.17 -23.35 -25.87
CA GLY A 19 -29.30 -24.79 -26.16
C GLY A 19 -30.53 -25.40 -25.51
N THR A 20 -30.43 -26.66 -25.04
CA THR A 20 -31.56 -27.35 -24.37
C THR A 20 -31.99 -26.65 -23.08
N PHE A 21 -31.10 -25.90 -22.43
CA PHE A 21 -31.42 -25.12 -21.24
C PHE A 21 -32.49 -24.05 -21.53
N ALA A 22 -32.56 -23.54 -22.76
CA ALA A 22 -33.60 -22.61 -23.19
C ALA A 22 -35.03 -23.17 -23.07
N LYS A 23 -35.19 -24.50 -23.01
CA LYS A 23 -36.49 -25.17 -22.88
C LYS A 23 -37.09 -25.01 -21.49
N LEU A 24 -36.28 -24.66 -20.48
CA LEU A 24 -36.78 -24.37 -19.14
C LEU A 24 -37.39 -22.95 -19.13
N PRO A 25 -38.57 -22.75 -18.54
CA PRO A 25 -39.10 -21.42 -18.22
C PRO A 25 -38.08 -20.60 -17.43
N LEU A 26 -38.10 -19.27 -17.62
CA LEU A 26 -37.14 -18.35 -17.02
C LEU A 26 -37.14 -18.48 -15.48
N GLU A 27 -38.30 -18.70 -14.87
CA GLU A 27 -38.49 -18.85 -13.43
C GLU A 27 -37.73 -20.05 -12.88
N LEU A 28 -37.75 -21.18 -13.60
CA LEU A 28 -36.99 -22.37 -13.21
C LEU A 28 -35.50 -22.17 -13.41
N ARG A 29 -35.08 -21.51 -14.50
CA ARG A 29 -33.67 -21.15 -14.71
C ARG A 29 -33.17 -20.24 -13.60
N TRP A 30 -33.98 -19.28 -13.15
CA TRP A 30 -33.66 -18.41 -12.03
C TRP A 30 -33.45 -19.18 -10.72
N THR A 31 -34.31 -20.14 -10.42
CA THR A 31 -34.15 -20.97 -9.20
C THR A 31 -32.86 -21.79 -9.25
N ILE A 32 -32.51 -22.32 -10.43
CA ILE A 32 -31.23 -23.01 -10.63
C ILE A 32 -30.06 -22.05 -10.39
N TRP A 33 -30.16 -20.81 -10.90
CA TRP A 33 -29.12 -19.81 -10.70
C TRP A 33 -28.97 -19.40 -9.25
N GLU A 34 -30.05 -19.14 -8.51
CA GLU A 34 -29.98 -18.87 -7.07
C GLU A 34 -29.23 -19.98 -6.32
N SER A 35 -29.57 -21.26 -6.59
CA SER A 35 -28.87 -22.39 -5.98
C SER A 35 -27.38 -22.45 -6.33
N VAL A 36 -27.00 -22.12 -7.57
CA VAL A 36 -25.58 -22.10 -7.98
C VAL A 36 -24.85 -20.92 -7.36
N LEU A 37 -25.51 -19.76 -7.25
CA LEU A 37 -24.94 -18.54 -6.68
C LEU A 37 -24.72 -18.69 -5.17
N ASP A 38 -25.63 -19.36 -4.46
CA ASP A 38 -25.49 -19.68 -3.03
C ASP A 38 -24.26 -20.55 -2.76
N GLU A 39 -23.89 -21.44 -3.69
CA GLU A 39 -22.74 -22.35 -3.56
C GLU A 39 -21.39 -21.74 -3.99
N ILE A 40 -21.35 -20.49 -4.49
CA ILE A 40 -20.13 -19.87 -5.03
C ILE A 40 -18.96 -19.86 -4.04
N HIS A 41 -19.24 -19.79 -2.74
CA HIS A 41 -18.22 -19.74 -1.70
C HIS A 41 -17.61 -21.10 -1.36
N SER A 42 -18.44 -22.14 -1.42
CA SER A 42 -18.01 -23.51 -1.16
C SER A 42 -17.36 -24.15 -2.38
N THR A 43 -17.71 -23.65 -3.58
CA THR A 43 -17.32 -24.29 -4.84
C THR A 43 -16.74 -23.24 -5.81
N PRO A 44 -15.40 -23.04 -5.85
CA PRO A 44 -14.77 -22.02 -6.70
C PRO A 44 -15.03 -22.23 -8.21
N PHE A 45 -15.53 -23.40 -8.62
CA PHE A 45 -15.93 -23.69 -9.99
C PHE A 45 -17.32 -23.17 -10.36
N ALA A 46 -18.15 -22.72 -9.41
CA ALA A 46 -19.48 -22.19 -9.70
C ALA A 46 -19.43 -20.99 -10.65
N LEU A 47 -18.41 -20.12 -10.53
CA LEU A 47 -18.20 -19.01 -11.47
C LEU A 47 -17.61 -19.45 -12.82
N ALA A 48 -17.10 -20.68 -12.96
CA ALA A 48 -16.62 -21.20 -14.23
C ALA A 48 -17.76 -21.36 -15.26
N ILE A 49 -19.00 -21.55 -14.80
CA ILE A 49 -20.19 -21.65 -15.66
C ILE A 49 -20.42 -20.36 -16.48
N LEU A 50 -20.02 -19.22 -15.91
CA LEU A 50 -20.08 -17.91 -16.58
C LEU A 50 -19.14 -17.84 -17.80
N ARG A 51 -18.17 -18.75 -17.89
CA ARG A 51 -17.23 -18.85 -19.02
C ARG A 51 -17.69 -19.85 -20.09
N CYS A 52 -18.73 -20.65 -19.83
CA CYS A 52 -19.18 -21.70 -20.73
C CYS A 52 -19.96 -21.17 -21.95
N SER A 53 -20.67 -20.05 -21.81
CA SER A 53 -21.42 -19.44 -22.92
C SER A 53 -21.61 -17.94 -22.67
N ARG A 54 -21.45 -17.13 -23.73
CA ARG A 54 -21.77 -15.69 -23.69
C ARG A 54 -23.24 -15.45 -23.31
N TYR A 55 -24.14 -16.34 -23.71
CA TYR A 55 -25.56 -16.21 -23.43
C TYR A 55 -25.90 -16.56 -21.99
N LEU A 56 -25.24 -17.57 -21.42
CA LEU A 56 -25.32 -17.86 -19.99
C LEU A 56 -24.76 -16.69 -19.19
N TYR A 57 -23.61 -16.16 -19.59
CA TYR A 57 -23.08 -14.96 -18.98
C TYR A 57 -24.08 -13.80 -19.04
N GLN A 58 -24.69 -13.53 -20.20
CA GLN A 58 -25.67 -12.45 -20.33
C GLN A 58 -26.91 -12.66 -19.46
N GLU A 59 -27.47 -13.87 -19.40
CA GLU A 59 -28.65 -14.18 -18.56
C GLU A 59 -28.33 -14.02 -17.06
N ILE A 60 -27.18 -14.54 -16.62
CA ILE A 60 -26.86 -14.62 -15.19
C ILE A 60 -26.20 -13.34 -14.69
N SER A 61 -25.41 -12.66 -15.52
CA SER A 61 -24.54 -11.57 -15.02
C SER A 61 -25.31 -10.40 -14.45
N ASP A 62 -26.43 -9.99 -15.05
CA ASP A 62 -27.21 -8.88 -14.49
C ASP A 62 -27.78 -9.26 -13.12
N HIS A 63 -28.24 -10.51 -12.98
CA HIS A 63 -28.72 -11.07 -11.71
C HIS A 63 -27.60 -11.22 -10.66
N LEU A 64 -26.43 -11.71 -11.07
CA LEU A 64 -25.25 -11.86 -10.20
C LEU A 64 -24.77 -10.52 -9.65
N PHE A 65 -24.83 -9.46 -10.48
CA PHE A 65 -24.27 -8.16 -10.13
C PHE A 65 -25.29 -7.18 -9.52
N GLU A 66 -26.59 -7.49 -9.55
CA GLU A 66 -27.67 -6.64 -9.01
C GLU A 66 -27.45 -6.28 -7.53
N ASP A 67 -27.09 -7.26 -6.70
CA ASP A 67 -26.83 -7.08 -5.25
C ASP A 67 -25.34 -7.08 -4.90
N PHE A 68 -24.48 -6.90 -5.90
CA PHE A 68 -23.06 -7.09 -5.74
C PHE A 68 -22.40 -5.79 -5.29
N GLU A 69 -21.99 -5.75 -4.02
CA GLU A 69 -21.13 -4.70 -3.50
C GLU A 69 -19.67 -5.10 -3.67
N HIS A 70 -18.82 -4.16 -4.12
CA HIS A 70 -17.39 -4.40 -4.22
C HIS A 70 -16.69 -3.84 -3.00
N GLU A 71 -16.30 -4.71 -2.05
CA GLU A 71 -15.63 -4.30 -0.82
C GLU A 71 -14.13 -4.66 -0.85
N PHE A 72 -13.30 -3.77 -0.33
CA PHE A 72 -11.93 -4.04 0.06
C PHE A 72 -11.73 -3.75 1.54
N GLN A 73 -11.12 -4.69 2.25
CA GLN A 73 -10.70 -4.48 3.64
C GLN A 73 -9.21 -4.14 3.71
N ILE A 74 -8.88 -3.03 4.37
CA ILE A 74 -7.51 -2.60 4.63
C ILE A 74 -7.28 -2.63 6.14
N ALA A 75 -6.48 -3.59 6.60
CA ALA A 75 -6.07 -3.72 7.99
C ALA A 75 -4.54 -3.95 8.06
N GLY A 76 -4.00 -4.20 9.25
CA GLY A 76 -2.60 -4.60 9.47
C GLY A 76 -2.16 -5.94 8.82
N GLY A 77 -2.96 -6.56 7.94
CA GLY A 77 -2.67 -7.80 7.22
C GLY A 77 -2.72 -7.64 5.70
N LEU A 78 -1.96 -8.44 4.94
CA LEU A 78 -1.72 -8.30 3.47
C LEU A 78 -2.93 -8.61 2.56
N ARG A 79 -4.13 -8.76 3.13
CA ARG A 79 -5.27 -9.33 2.43
C ARG A 79 -6.23 -8.25 1.98
N PHE A 80 -6.57 -8.31 0.71
CA PHE A 80 -7.76 -7.67 0.19
C PHE A 80 -8.86 -8.72 0.21
N ASN A 81 -9.81 -8.57 1.13
CA ASN A 81 -11.01 -9.40 1.18
C ASN A 81 -12.08 -8.74 0.32
N PHE A 82 -12.70 -9.54 -0.53
CA PHE A 82 -13.82 -9.15 -1.37
C PHE A 82 -15.11 -9.81 -0.88
N ALA A 83 -16.19 -9.09 -0.56
CA ALA A 83 -17.47 -9.68 -0.15
C ALA A 83 -18.66 -9.04 -0.90
N THR A 84 -19.75 -9.78 -1.09
CA THR A 84 -21.03 -9.26 -1.63
C THR A 84 -22.11 -9.22 -0.54
N ARG A 85 -23.19 -8.48 -0.77
CA ARG A 85 -24.32 -8.38 0.16
C ARG A 85 -25.02 -9.72 0.40
N ARG A 86 -25.04 -10.62 -0.59
CA ARG A 86 -25.61 -11.98 -0.41
C ARG A 86 -24.69 -12.91 0.38
N THR A 87 -23.41 -12.56 0.52
CA THR A 87 -22.36 -13.51 0.86
C THR A 87 -21.61 -13.08 2.11
N HIS A 88 -22.34 -12.51 3.07
CA HIS A 88 -21.98 -11.79 4.31
C HIS A 88 -20.76 -12.27 5.15
N SER A 89 -19.99 -13.29 4.74
CA SER A 89 -18.95 -13.91 5.57
C SER A 89 -17.75 -14.56 4.85
N HIS A 90 -17.73 -14.75 3.52
CA HIS A 90 -16.64 -15.51 2.85
C HIS A 90 -16.01 -14.77 1.68
N GLY A 91 -15.09 -13.86 2.00
CA GLY A 91 -14.44 -13.08 0.97
C GLY A 91 -13.31 -13.78 0.22
N TRP A 92 -13.05 -13.38 -1.03
CA TRP A 92 -11.88 -13.88 -1.77
C TRP A 92 -10.62 -13.12 -1.35
N GLU A 93 -9.52 -13.85 -1.17
CA GLU A 93 -8.22 -13.28 -0.83
C GLU A 93 -7.40 -13.00 -2.09
N LEU A 94 -7.08 -11.72 -2.34
CA LEU A 94 -6.09 -11.35 -3.37
C LEU A 94 -4.69 -11.28 -2.73
N LYS A 95 -3.81 -12.18 -3.17
CA LYS A 95 -2.50 -12.44 -2.52
C LYS A 95 -1.46 -11.33 -2.67
N ASN A 96 -1.57 -10.48 -3.69
CA ASN A 96 -0.59 -9.43 -3.97
C ASN A 96 -1.22 -8.30 -4.81
N ILE A 97 -0.47 -7.20 -4.96
CA ILE A 97 -0.92 -6.02 -5.71
C ILE A 97 -1.14 -6.29 -7.21
N GLU A 98 -0.44 -7.25 -7.79
CA GLU A 98 -0.65 -7.64 -9.20
C GLU A 98 -2.01 -8.31 -9.39
N ALA A 99 -2.40 -9.18 -8.46
CA ALA A 99 -3.72 -9.79 -8.44
C ALA A 99 -4.82 -8.73 -8.27
N VAL A 100 -4.59 -7.72 -7.42
CA VAL A 100 -5.50 -6.57 -7.26
C VAL A 100 -5.59 -5.76 -8.55
N ARG A 101 -4.47 -5.47 -9.21
CA ARG A 101 -4.46 -4.78 -10.50
C ARG A 101 -5.26 -5.53 -11.54
N ASN A 102 -4.94 -6.81 -11.75
CA ASN A 102 -5.65 -7.64 -12.72
C ASN A 102 -7.14 -7.71 -12.41
N HIS A 103 -7.51 -7.84 -11.14
CA HIS A 103 -8.91 -7.79 -10.71
C HIS A 103 -9.55 -6.45 -11.09
N LEU A 104 -9.02 -5.33 -10.61
CA LEU A 104 -9.60 -3.99 -10.84
C LEU A 104 -9.72 -3.62 -12.32
N HIS A 105 -8.77 -4.06 -13.17
CA HIS A 105 -8.78 -3.81 -14.61
C HIS A 105 -9.82 -4.65 -15.36
N THR A 106 -10.11 -5.85 -14.89
CA THR A 106 -11.05 -6.79 -15.56
C THR A 106 -12.44 -6.78 -14.94
N PHE A 107 -12.60 -6.15 -13.77
CA PHE A 107 -13.84 -6.14 -13.01
C PHE A 107 -14.96 -5.36 -13.74
N PRO A 108 -16.19 -5.89 -13.84
CA PRO A 108 -17.28 -5.28 -14.61
C PRO A 108 -17.97 -4.13 -13.85
N TRP A 109 -17.25 -3.03 -13.60
CA TRP A 109 -17.72 -1.86 -12.83
C TRP A 109 -19.08 -1.31 -13.26
N ARG A 110 -19.40 -1.38 -14.55
CA ARG A 110 -20.68 -0.91 -15.10
C ARG A 110 -21.89 -1.72 -14.60
N LYS A 111 -21.68 -2.98 -14.23
CA LYS A 111 -22.75 -3.87 -13.74
C LYS A 111 -23.02 -3.72 -12.24
N VAL A 112 -22.04 -3.23 -11.47
CA VAL A 112 -22.13 -3.06 -10.00
C VAL A 112 -22.40 -1.62 -9.57
N GLY A 113 -23.07 -0.83 -10.43
CA GLY A 113 -23.36 0.58 -10.15
C GLY A 113 -22.13 1.51 -10.05
N GLY A 114 -20.94 1.04 -10.44
CA GLY A 114 -19.70 1.81 -10.44
C GLY A 114 -19.20 2.24 -9.06
N LYS A 115 -19.57 1.52 -7.99
CA LYS A 115 -19.13 1.80 -6.61
C LYS A 115 -18.15 0.74 -6.12
N MET A 116 -17.15 1.19 -5.38
CA MET A 116 -16.19 0.36 -4.66
C MET A 116 -16.08 0.87 -3.22
N PHE A 117 -16.30 -0.02 -2.25
CA PHE A 117 -16.19 0.25 -0.83
C PHE A 117 -14.81 -0.13 -0.32
N VAL A 118 -14.22 0.70 0.54
CA VAL A 118 -12.94 0.45 1.18
C VAL A 118 -13.10 0.62 2.68
N ASN A 119 -13.05 -0.46 3.43
CA ASN A 119 -13.16 -0.46 4.87
C ASN A 119 -11.76 -0.49 5.49
N ILE A 120 -11.42 0.51 6.29
CA ILE A 120 -10.09 0.66 6.90
C ILE A 120 -10.20 0.46 8.41
N SER A 121 -9.51 -0.57 8.92
CA SER A 121 -9.33 -0.81 10.36
C SER A 121 -8.24 0.09 10.93
N PRO A 122 -8.36 0.56 12.18
CA PRO A 122 -7.29 1.29 12.84
C PRO A 122 -6.05 0.39 13.02
N PRO A 123 -4.84 0.97 13.08
CA PRO A 123 -3.66 0.23 13.47
C PRO A 123 -3.74 -0.21 14.94
N SER A 124 -3.20 -1.39 15.25
CA SER A 124 -3.05 -1.88 16.63
C SER A 124 -2.20 -0.91 17.46
N GLN A 125 -2.62 -0.69 18.70
CA GLN A 125 -1.92 0.19 19.65
C GLN A 125 -0.52 -0.33 20.02
N GLU A 126 -0.26 -1.63 19.86
CA GLU A 126 1.01 -2.27 20.23
C GLU A 126 2.00 -2.34 19.05
N ASP A 127 1.54 -2.09 17.82
CA ASP A 127 2.37 -2.18 16.62
C ASP A 127 2.23 -0.93 15.74
N PRO A 128 3.00 0.14 16.05
CA PRO A 128 2.99 1.37 15.27
C PRO A 128 3.49 1.19 13.83
N GLY A 129 4.07 0.04 13.48
CA GLY A 129 4.39 -0.28 12.08
C GLY A 129 3.15 -0.44 11.21
N GLN A 130 1.99 -0.77 11.80
CA GLN A 130 0.76 -1.01 11.05
C GLN A 130 0.25 0.25 10.33
N ILE A 131 0.43 1.46 10.88
CA ILE A 131 0.01 2.67 10.17
C ILE A 131 0.84 2.91 8.90
N VAL A 132 2.14 2.57 8.93
CA VAL A 132 3.00 2.61 7.74
C VAL A 132 2.54 1.60 6.70
N GLN A 133 2.13 0.41 7.15
CA GLN A 133 1.63 -0.63 6.26
C GLN A 133 0.27 -0.26 5.62
N ILE A 134 -0.65 0.29 6.41
CA ILE A 134 -1.93 0.83 5.92
C ILE A 134 -1.66 1.90 4.87
N TRP A 135 -0.78 2.86 5.16
CA TRP A 135 -0.36 3.89 4.21
C TRP A 135 0.13 3.30 2.88
N GLN A 136 1.02 2.31 2.93
CA GLN A 136 1.57 1.68 1.72
C GLN A 136 0.49 0.96 0.91
N LYS A 137 -0.38 0.17 1.57
CA LYS A 137 -1.50 -0.53 0.91
C LYS A 137 -2.46 0.42 0.24
N VAL A 138 -2.86 1.48 0.95
CA VAL A 138 -3.74 2.50 0.39
C VAL A 138 -3.07 3.12 -0.84
N ASN A 139 -1.81 3.54 -0.75
CA ASN A 139 -1.12 4.14 -1.91
C ASN A 139 -0.98 3.18 -3.09
N GLN A 140 -0.72 1.89 -2.84
CA GLN A 140 -0.70 0.87 -3.89
C GLN A 140 -2.07 0.70 -4.56
N LEU A 141 -3.15 0.69 -3.77
CA LEU A 141 -4.52 0.65 -4.28
C LEU A 141 -4.84 1.88 -5.13
N ILE A 142 -4.53 3.09 -4.62
CA ILE A 142 -4.72 4.35 -5.36
C ILE A 142 -3.92 4.36 -6.65
N GLY A 143 -2.65 3.93 -6.62
CA GLY A 143 -1.82 3.83 -7.81
C GLY A 143 -2.43 2.92 -8.87
N THR A 144 -3.01 1.80 -8.44
CA THR A 144 -3.70 0.85 -9.32
C THR A 144 -5.00 1.44 -9.89
N LEU A 145 -5.80 2.13 -9.07
CA LEU A 145 -7.03 2.77 -9.52
C LEU A 145 -6.78 3.88 -10.55
N LYS A 146 -5.66 4.61 -10.42
CA LYS A 146 -5.27 5.66 -11.38
C LYS A 146 -4.93 5.11 -12.77
N THR A 147 -4.51 3.86 -12.87
CA THR A 147 -4.20 3.22 -14.17
C THR A 147 -5.40 2.50 -14.79
N THR A 148 -6.49 2.32 -14.04
CA THR A 148 -7.69 1.62 -14.51
C THR A 148 -8.51 2.49 -15.46
N HIS A 149 -8.87 1.95 -16.63
CA HIS A 149 -9.63 2.66 -17.67
C HIS A 149 -11.05 3.11 -17.26
N SER A 150 -11.65 2.46 -16.27
CA SER A 150 -12.97 2.77 -15.74
C SER A 150 -12.92 2.76 -14.22
N ALA A 151 -12.29 3.78 -13.64
CA ALA A 151 -12.15 3.89 -12.20
C ALA A 151 -13.53 4.02 -11.52
N PRO A 152 -13.84 3.17 -10.53
CA PRO A 152 -15.09 3.28 -9.76
C PRO A 152 -15.10 4.53 -8.88
N SER A 153 -16.30 4.90 -8.43
CA SER A 153 -16.46 5.81 -7.29
C SER A 153 -16.01 5.08 -6.03
N VAL A 154 -15.08 5.66 -5.27
CA VAL A 154 -14.49 5.00 -4.09
C VAL A 154 -15.18 5.49 -2.81
N TRP A 155 -15.64 4.58 -1.97
CA TRP A 155 -16.41 4.84 -0.76
C TRP A 155 -15.67 4.29 0.45
N VAL A 156 -14.95 5.15 1.16
CA VAL A 156 -14.05 4.77 2.26
C VAL A 156 -14.77 4.81 3.60
N SER A 157 -14.89 3.68 4.29
CA SER A 157 -15.35 3.64 5.67
C SER A 157 -14.15 3.50 6.60
N LEU A 158 -14.00 4.42 7.55
CA LEU A 158 -13.22 4.11 8.75
C LEU A 158 -14.07 3.20 9.64
N LEU A 159 -13.50 2.12 10.14
CA LEU A 159 -14.17 1.21 11.07
C LEU A 159 -14.12 1.79 12.50
N GLU A 160 -14.54 1.01 13.50
CA GLU A 160 -14.50 1.44 14.90
C GLU A 160 -13.06 1.55 15.44
N ASP A 161 -12.88 2.13 16.62
CA ASP A 161 -11.62 2.18 17.39
C ASP A 161 -10.46 3.03 16.82
N TRP A 162 -10.76 4.08 16.04
CA TRP A 162 -9.74 5.08 15.64
C TRP A 162 -9.41 6.13 16.72
N SER A 163 -9.91 5.91 17.94
CA SER A 163 -9.74 6.79 19.10
C SER A 163 -9.01 6.08 20.24
N ARG A 164 -8.22 6.83 20.98
CA ARG A 164 -7.60 6.43 22.24
C ARG A 164 -7.76 7.55 23.25
N ASP A 165 -8.20 7.19 24.46
CA ASP A 165 -8.41 8.16 25.56
C ASP A 165 -9.27 9.36 25.10
N GLU A 166 -10.37 9.05 24.39
CA GLU A 166 -11.32 10.03 23.81
C GLU A 166 -10.70 11.01 22.79
N LYS A 167 -9.50 10.72 22.29
CA LYS A 167 -8.82 11.51 21.26
C LYS A 167 -8.53 10.66 20.03
N PRO A 168 -8.40 11.27 18.84
CA PRO A 168 -7.95 10.52 17.67
C PRO A 168 -6.58 9.87 17.90
N GLN A 169 -6.44 8.61 17.49
CA GLN A 169 -5.22 7.84 17.68
C GLN A 169 -4.05 8.43 16.87
N GLU A 170 -2.87 8.49 17.49
CA GLU A 170 -1.58 8.78 16.85
C GLU A 170 -0.58 7.68 17.22
N SER A 171 -0.45 6.65 16.36
CA SER A 171 0.49 5.54 16.60
C SER A 171 1.95 5.97 16.48
N ILE A 172 2.21 7.01 15.66
CA ILE A 172 3.53 7.60 15.50
C ILE A 172 3.39 9.11 15.69
N THR A 173 3.99 9.65 16.75
CA THR A 173 3.94 11.08 17.04
C THR A 173 4.49 11.90 15.87
N TYR A 174 3.66 12.81 15.37
CA TYR A 174 4.03 13.74 14.33
C TYR A 174 4.82 14.91 14.91
N THR A 175 6.04 15.13 14.43
CA THR A 175 6.95 16.11 15.04
C THR A 175 6.64 17.56 14.65
N ASN A 176 5.77 17.77 13.66
CA ASN A 176 5.57 19.07 13.02
C ASN A 176 4.10 19.53 13.01
N GLY A 177 3.36 19.17 14.06
CA GLY A 177 1.95 19.53 14.22
C GLY A 177 1.12 18.31 14.61
N TYR A 178 -0.15 18.34 14.24
CA TYR A 178 -1.11 17.27 14.52
C TYR A 178 -1.36 16.43 13.27
N ARG A 179 -1.24 15.10 13.38
CA ARG A 179 -1.45 14.18 12.27
C ARG A 179 -1.97 12.84 12.82
N PRO A 180 -3.28 12.75 13.09
CA PRO A 180 -3.88 11.49 13.53
C PRO A 180 -3.77 10.41 12.46
N ASP A 181 -3.80 9.16 12.89
CA ASP A 181 -3.62 8.00 12.01
C ASP A 181 -4.69 7.93 10.91
N HIS A 182 -5.92 8.38 11.19
CA HIS A 182 -6.96 8.42 10.18
C HIS A 182 -6.61 9.39 9.04
N ASP A 183 -5.96 10.52 9.33
CA ASP A 183 -5.53 11.48 8.30
C ASP A 183 -4.48 10.83 7.39
N ILE A 184 -3.56 10.07 8.00
CA ILE A 184 -2.56 9.28 7.27
C ILE A 184 -3.26 8.27 6.37
N ALA A 185 -4.27 7.55 6.87
CA ALA A 185 -4.96 6.52 6.11
C ALA A 185 -5.79 7.09 4.93
N ILE A 186 -6.48 8.23 5.11
CA ILE A 186 -7.42 8.75 4.11
C ILE A 186 -6.79 9.70 3.09
N ILE A 187 -5.68 10.36 3.43
CA ILE A 187 -5.13 11.39 2.54
C ILE A 187 -4.77 10.90 1.13
N PRO A 188 -4.30 9.65 0.89
CA PRO A 188 -4.04 9.23 -0.48
C PRO A 188 -5.29 9.22 -1.37
N PHE A 189 -6.49 9.02 -0.80
CA PHE A 189 -7.75 9.05 -1.56
C PHE A 189 -8.07 10.44 -2.11
N THR A 190 -7.49 11.50 -1.54
CA THR A 190 -7.65 12.88 -2.05
C THR A 190 -7.06 13.06 -3.45
N CYS A 191 -6.26 12.09 -3.92
CA CYS A 191 -5.78 12.04 -5.30
C CYS A 191 -6.82 11.51 -6.30
N LEU A 192 -7.97 11.02 -5.83
CA LEU A 192 -9.08 10.56 -6.67
C LEU A 192 -10.09 11.70 -6.84
N SER A 193 -10.63 11.84 -8.04
CA SER A 193 -11.66 12.85 -8.32
C SER A 193 -13.01 12.48 -7.71
N ASN A 194 -13.32 11.19 -7.59
CA ASN A 194 -14.63 10.68 -7.18
C ASN A 194 -14.50 9.70 -6.01
N TRP A 195 -14.28 10.25 -4.82
CA TRP A 195 -14.24 9.47 -3.59
C TRP A 195 -15.07 10.12 -2.48
N HIS A 196 -15.54 9.28 -1.56
CA HIS A 196 -16.35 9.64 -0.41
C HIS A 196 -15.80 8.94 0.81
N TYR A 197 -16.06 9.48 2.00
CA TYR A 197 -15.72 8.87 3.26
C TYR A 197 -16.90 8.85 4.22
N ARG A 198 -16.89 7.90 5.15
CA ARG A 198 -17.76 7.91 6.32
C ARG A 198 -16.98 7.48 7.56
N ILE A 199 -17.47 7.88 8.71
CA ILE A 199 -16.94 7.49 10.02
C ILE A 199 -18.08 6.98 10.92
N PRO A 200 -17.79 6.08 11.88
CA PRO A 200 -18.81 5.60 12.79
C PRO A 200 -19.32 6.73 13.68
N PRO A 201 -20.61 6.70 14.12
CA PRO A 201 -21.17 7.73 14.99
C PRO A 201 -20.36 7.96 16.27
N ALA A 202 -19.87 6.88 16.89
CA ALA A 202 -19.03 6.96 18.09
C ALA A 202 -17.73 7.75 17.83
N TYR A 203 -17.08 7.52 16.69
CA TYR A 203 -15.86 8.24 16.32
C TYR A 203 -16.12 9.69 15.91
N SER A 204 -17.29 9.96 15.31
CA SER A 204 -17.74 11.32 15.00
C SER A 204 -17.79 12.20 16.24
N ALA A 205 -18.22 11.65 17.39
CA ALA A 205 -18.20 12.36 18.67
C ALA A 205 -16.77 12.71 19.11
N THR A 206 -15.81 11.80 18.93
CA THR A 206 -14.39 12.06 19.19
C THR A 206 -13.84 13.18 18.31
N ILE A 207 -14.11 13.16 17.00
CA ILE A 207 -13.66 14.21 16.08
C ILE A 207 -14.27 15.57 16.44
N ALA A 208 -15.52 15.61 16.90
CA ALA A 208 -16.17 16.85 17.31
C ALA A 208 -15.46 17.56 18.48
N THR A 209 -14.72 16.83 19.33
CA THR A 209 -13.90 17.42 20.41
C THR A 209 -12.76 18.30 19.88
N GLU A 210 -12.33 18.11 18.63
CA GLU A 210 -11.28 18.92 18.00
C GLU A 210 -11.72 20.38 17.76
N ARG A 211 -13.01 20.70 17.95
CA ARG A 211 -13.55 22.05 17.86
C ARG A 211 -12.84 23.05 18.77
N GLU A 212 -12.38 22.59 19.92
CA GLU A 212 -11.70 23.41 20.91
C GLU A 212 -10.20 23.59 20.59
N LEU A 213 -9.68 22.83 19.63
CA LEU A 213 -8.28 22.87 19.24
C LEU A 213 -8.01 24.03 18.25
N PRO A 214 -6.82 24.64 18.28
CA PRO A 214 -6.39 25.57 17.24
C PRO A 214 -6.46 24.92 15.85
N GLU A 215 -6.73 25.69 14.79
CA GLU A 215 -6.88 25.18 13.41
C GLU A 215 -5.70 24.31 12.93
N LYS A 216 -4.48 24.65 13.34
CA LYS A 216 -3.25 23.87 13.04
C LYS A 216 -3.21 22.48 13.70
N SER A 217 -4.08 22.26 14.68
CA SER A 217 -4.26 21.06 15.50
C SER A 217 -5.59 20.37 15.24
N GLN A 218 -6.25 20.68 14.12
CA GLN A 218 -7.45 20.02 13.65
C GLN A 218 -7.13 19.09 12.48
N SER A 219 -7.75 17.91 12.47
CA SER A 219 -7.65 16.87 11.44
C SER A 219 -8.36 17.26 10.14
N LEU A 220 -8.14 16.48 9.08
CA LEU A 220 -8.87 16.66 7.82
C LEU A 220 -10.35 16.38 8.00
N LEU A 221 -10.68 15.32 8.75
CA LEU A 221 -12.07 14.97 9.02
C LEU A 221 -12.79 16.13 9.70
N TYR A 222 -12.14 16.77 10.68
CA TYR A 222 -12.73 17.91 11.35
C TYR A 222 -12.96 19.10 10.41
N LYS A 223 -11.92 19.49 9.66
CA LYS A 223 -11.94 20.67 8.78
C LYS A 223 -12.99 20.61 7.68
N TYR A 224 -13.29 19.41 7.19
CA TYR A 224 -14.19 19.21 6.04
C TYR A 224 -15.55 18.60 6.43
N GLY A 225 -15.71 18.09 7.65
CA GLY A 225 -16.98 17.62 8.19
C GLY A 225 -17.80 18.79 8.75
N LYS A 226 -18.42 19.60 7.89
CA LYS A 226 -19.14 20.80 8.35
C LYS A 226 -20.43 20.54 9.15
N ASP A 227 -20.94 19.32 9.16
CA ASP A 227 -22.09 18.93 9.99
C ASP A 227 -21.91 17.47 10.43
N PHE A 228 -21.44 17.23 11.66
CA PHE A 228 -21.20 15.88 12.23
C PHE A 228 -22.49 15.12 12.57
N ILE A 229 -23.54 15.28 11.77
CA ILE A 229 -24.75 14.49 11.92
C ILE A 229 -24.47 13.14 11.24
N SER A 230 -24.50 12.09 12.06
CA SER A 230 -23.80 10.82 11.88
C SER A 230 -24.17 9.98 10.65
N ASN A 231 -23.23 9.14 10.21
CA ASN A 231 -23.35 8.02 9.25
C ASN A 231 -23.56 8.38 7.76
N ASP A 232 -23.57 9.66 7.41
CA ASP A 232 -23.63 10.08 6.02
C ASP A 232 -22.27 10.02 5.32
N TRP A 233 -22.32 9.88 4.00
CA TRP A 233 -21.14 9.88 3.15
C TRP A 233 -20.73 11.31 2.79
N CYS A 234 -19.53 11.68 3.21
CA CYS A 234 -18.96 13.00 3.04
C CYS A 234 -17.87 13.01 1.96
N ARG A 235 -17.48 14.20 1.49
CA ARG A 235 -16.44 14.36 0.48
C ARG A 235 -15.39 15.38 0.92
N ILE A 236 -14.12 14.99 0.86
CA ILE A 236 -12.99 15.91 0.98
C ILE A 236 -12.50 16.21 -0.43
N THR A 237 -12.74 17.44 -0.88
CA THR A 237 -12.41 17.86 -2.25
C THR A 237 -10.95 18.28 -2.41
N THR A 238 -10.29 18.69 -1.32
CA THR A 238 -8.90 19.14 -1.34
C THR A 238 -8.17 18.72 -0.08
N ALA A 239 -7.02 18.08 -0.22
CA ALA A 239 -6.05 18.00 0.88
C ALA A 239 -5.15 19.25 0.88
N PRO A 240 -4.61 19.66 2.03
CA PRO A 240 -3.62 20.71 2.06
C PRO A 240 -2.39 20.37 1.21
N LYS A 241 -1.83 21.40 0.58
CA LYS A 241 -0.72 21.25 -0.37
C LYS A 241 0.44 20.48 0.26
N ASN A 242 0.97 19.52 -0.48
CA ASN A 242 2.13 18.69 -0.13
C ASN A 242 1.96 17.73 1.05
N TRP A 243 0.80 17.63 1.69
CA TRP A 243 0.62 16.69 2.81
C TRP A 243 0.87 15.23 2.39
N LEU A 244 0.53 14.82 1.17
CA LEU A 244 0.82 13.47 0.69
C LEU A 244 2.34 13.19 0.69
N THR A 245 3.14 14.11 0.15
CA THR A 245 4.60 14.04 0.12
C THR A 245 5.19 14.14 1.53
N ASP A 246 4.70 15.08 2.34
CA ASP A 246 5.09 15.30 3.74
C ASP A 246 4.89 14.03 4.58
N THR A 247 3.72 13.38 4.46
CA THR A 247 3.42 12.12 5.14
C THR A 247 4.30 10.97 4.62
N ARG A 248 4.53 10.85 3.30
CA ARG A 248 5.43 9.81 2.77
C ARG A 248 6.84 9.94 3.34
N ILE A 249 7.41 11.16 3.31
CA ILE A 249 8.77 11.43 3.81
C ILE A 249 8.83 11.20 5.33
N PHE A 250 7.82 11.68 6.07
CA PHE A 250 7.70 11.45 7.51
C PHE A 250 7.71 9.95 7.85
N LEU A 251 6.84 9.16 7.22
CA LEU A 251 6.72 7.73 7.50
C LEU A 251 7.99 6.97 7.08
N ASP A 252 8.58 7.29 5.92
CA ASP A 252 9.86 6.68 5.51
C ASP A 252 10.96 6.96 6.53
N ARG A 253 11.05 8.20 7.02
CA ARG A 253 12.01 8.57 8.06
C ARG A 253 11.74 7.84 9.36
N LYS A 254 10.50 7.85 9.85
CA LYS A 254 10.12 7.22 11.12
C LYS A 254 10.26 5.71 11.10
N LEU A 255 10.07 5.07 9.94
CA LEU A 255 10.21 3.63 9.77
C LEU A 255 11.56 3.10 10.30
N ASP A 256 12.63 3.90 10.22
CA ASP A 256 13.95 3.54 10.74
C ASP A 256 13.98 3.28 12.25
N ASP A 257 13.17 4.03 12.99
CA ASP A 257 13.27 4.12 14.44
C ASP A 257 12.13 3.37 15.13
N ILE A 258 10.94 3.30 14.50
CA ILE A 258 9.76 2.69 15.14
C ILE A 258 9.97 1.19 15.43
N PRO A 259 9.59 0.74 16.65
CA PRO A 259 9.65 -0.65 17.05
C PRO A 259 8.46 -1.43 16.46
N GLY A 260 8.42 -2.73 16.74
CA GLY A 260 7.29 -3.59 16.37
C GLY A 260 7.64 -4.52 15.21
N ARG A 261 6.89 -5.63 15.14
CA ARG A 261 7.11 -6.69 14.14
C ARG A 261 6.78 -6.18 12.74
N THR A 262 5.68 -5.44 12.57
CA THR A 262 5.30 -4.90 11.26
C THR A 262 6.35 -3.92 10.75
N ALA A 263 6.82 -2.99 11.59
CA ALA A 263 7.90 -2.07 11.22
C ALA A 263 9.19 -2.81 10.82
N GLY A 264 9.51 -3.88 11.54
CA GLY A 264 10.68 -4.71 11.25
C GLY A 264 10.59 -5.43 9.90
N ALA A 265 9.43 -5.99 9.58
CA ALA A 265 9.17 -6.60 8.28
C ALA A 265 9.23 -5.57 7.15
N LEU A 266 8.66 -4.38 7.34
CA LEU A 266 8.70 -3.29 6.35
C LEU A 266 10.13 -2.77 6.11
N ARG A 267 10.95 -2.67 7.16
CA ARG A 267 12.37 -2.33 7.03
C ARG A 267 13.14 -3.40 6.25
N LEU A 268 12.87 -4.67 6.53
CA LEU A 268 13.46 -5.80 5.83
C LEU A 268 13.12 -5.78 4.34
N GLU A 269 11.83 -5.63 4.01
CA GLU A 269 11.34 -5.53 2.62
C GLU A 269 12.00 -4.37 1.88
N ARG A 270 12.11 -3.19 2.51
CA ARG A 270 12.78 -2.03 1.93
C ARG A 270 14.25 -2.34 1.58
N PHE A 271 14.95 -3.07 2.44
CA PHE A 271 16.36 -3.38 2.22
C PHE A 271 16.54 -4.49 1.18
N GLN A 272 15.74 -5.55 1.23
CA GLN A 272 15.72 -6.58 0.19
C GLN A 272 15.58 -5.98 -1.21
N ASN A 273 14.67 -5.01 -1.35
CA ASN A 273 14.34 -4.38 -2.63
C ASN A 273 15.09 -3.07 -2.90
N TRP A 274 16.14 -2.75 -2.12
CA TRP A 274 16.81 -1.45 -2.24
C TRP A 274 17.40 -1.22 -3.63
N PHE A 275 18.10 -2.22 -4.18
CA PHE A 275 18.62 -2.19 -5.54
C PHE A 275 17.92 -3.23 -6.40
N GLN A 276 17.46 -2.79 -7.56
CA GLN A 276 17.16 -3.65 -8.69
C GLN A 276 18.46 -3.88 -9.48
N GLY A 277 18.53 -4.94 -10.29
CA GLY A 277 19.76 -5.34 -11.00
C GLY A 277 20.56 -4.15 -11.56
N ASN A 278 21.89 -4.23 -11.50
CA ASN A 278 22.85 -3.16 -11.85
C ASN A 278 22.92 -1.95 -10.88
N TRP A 279 22.64 -2.12 -9.59
CA TRP A 279 22.74 -1.04 -8.58
C TRP A 279 21.82 0.16 -8.83
N VAL A 280 20.72 -0.05 -9.55
CA VAL A 280 19.72 0.99 -9.76
C VAL A 280 18.70 0.88 -8.64
N SER A 281 18.46 1.97 -7.93
CA SER A 281 17.49 2.03 -6.83
C SER A 281 16.39 3.03 -7.17
N GLU A 282 15.16 2.54 -7.38
CA GLU A 282 13.98 3.40 -7.51
C GLU A 282 13.74 4.22 -6.24
N TYR A 283 14.11 3.67 -5.09
CA TYR A 283 14.07 4.37 -3.82
C TYR A 283 15.02 5.59 -3.82
N GLU A 284 16.28 5.41 -4.22
CA GLU A 284 17.26 6.50 -4.29
C GLU A 284 16.86 7.55 -5.33
N LYS A 285 16.27 7.13 -6.45
CA LYS A 285 15.75 8.03 -7.47
C LYS A 285 14.62 8.89 -6.91
N GLN A 286 13.60 8.28 -6.30
CA GLN A 286 12.50 9.02 -5.68
C GLN A 286 12.99 9.99 -4.59
N PHE A 287 13.94 9.57 -3.76
CA PHE A 287 14.50 10.46 -2.73
C PHE A 287 15.30 11.62 -3.32
N THR A 288 16.00 11.40 -4.43
CA THR A 288 16.72 12.45 -5.15
C THR A 288 15.74 13.47 -5.73
N GLU A 289 14.65 13.02 -6.34
CA GLU A 289 13.55 13.88 -6.80
C GLU A 289 12.93 14.68 -5.64
N ASP A 290 12.78 14.06 -4.46
CA ASP A 290 12.29 14.74 -3.26
C ASP A 290 13.24 15.83 -2.77
N LEU A 291 14.55 15.60 -2.83
CA LEU A 291 15.54 16.63 -2.49
C LEU A 291 15.48 17.81 -3.48
N GLN A 292 15.25 17.54 -4.77
CA GLN A 292 15.16 18.57 -5.80
C GLN A 292 13.89 19.41 -5.68
N ILE A 293 12.74 18.77 -5.50
CA ILE A 293 11.43 19.42 -5.59
C ILE A 293 10.91 19.84 -4.21
N HIS A 294 11.26 19.08 -3.18
CA HIS A 294 10.66 19.14 -1.85
C HIS A 294 11.71 19.25 -0.72
N LEU A 295 12.87 19.89 -1.00
CA LEU A 295 13.98 20.02 -0.06
C LEU A 295 13.54 20.44 1.36
N TYR A 296 12.68 21.45 1.45
CA TYR A 296 12.22 21.98 2.73
C TYR A 296 11.40 20.98 3.55
N ILE A 297 10.70 20.03 2.89
CA ILE A 297 9.95 18.95 3.53
C ILE A 297 10.92 17.87 4.02
N VAL A 298 11.90 17.50 3.18
CA VAL A 298 12.93 16.52 3.57
C VAL A 298 13.69 17.00 4.80
N LEU A 299 14.19 18.24 4.77
CA LEU A 299 14.97 18.82 5.88
C LEU A 299 14.15 19.03 7.16
N ARG A 300 12.82 19.15 7.05
CA ARG A 300 11.91 19.24 8.20
C ARG A 300 11.86 17.92 8.98
N HIS A 301 11.92 16.78 8.30
CA HIS A 301 11.85 15.46 8.95
C HIS A 301 13.22 14.84 9.18
N ASP A 302 14.21 15.20 8.37
CA ASP A 302 15.57 14.72 8.48
C ASP A 302 16.59 15.86 8.35
N MET A 303 16.73 16.61 9.44
CA MET A 303 17.64 17.75 9.50
C MET A 303 19.08 17.31 9.17
N ALA A 304 19.67 17.98 8.19
CA ALA A 304 21.00 17.66 7.65
C ALA A 304 21.13 16.21 7.12
N LEU A 305 20.01 15.58 6.74
CA LEU A 305 19.96 14.23 6.15
C LEU A 305 20.61 13.14 7.03
N ARG A 306 20.64 13.34 8.35
CA ARG A 306 21.34 12.44 9.28
C ARG A 306 20.77 11.02 9.23
N GLY A 307 19.45 10.89 9.17
CA GLY A 307 18.73 9.63 9.05
C GLY A 307 19.03 8.93 7.73
N ALA A 308 18.89 9.63 6.61
CA ALA A 308 19.18 9.10 5.28
C ALA A 308 20.64 8.65 5.15
N ILE A 309 21.61 9.45 5.62
CA ILE A 309 23.03 9.10 5.66
C ILE A 309 23.26 7.84 6.51
N ARG A 310 22.66 7.80 7.71
CA ARG A 310 22.77 6.66 8.62
C ARG A 310 22.19 5.39 7.98
N ARG A 311 20.99 5.47 7.43
CA ARG A 311 20.29 4.36 6.75
C ARG A 311 21.12 3.81 5.60
N HIS A 312 21.54 4.67 4.67
CA HIS A 312 22.36 4.26 3.53
C HIS A 312 23.69 3.64 3.96
N LYS A 313 24.36 4.23 4.96
CA LYS A 313 25.60 3.67 5.51
C LYS A 313 25.37 2.29 6.15
N LEU A 314 24.34 2.13 6.98
CA LEU A 314 24.03 0.85 7.62
C LEU A 314 23.67 -0.21 6.59
N LEU A 315 22.85 0.13 5.59
CA LEU A 315 22.47 -0.75 4.49
C LEU A 315 23.69 -1.34 3.77
N ILE A 316 24.57 -0.47 3.28
CA ILE A 316 25.78 -0.89 2.56
C ILE A 316 26.69 -1.72 3.47
N LEU A 317 26.93 -1.26 4.69
CA LEU A 317 27.80 -1.96 5.63
C LEU A 317 27.25 -3.35 6.03
N LEU A 318 25.95 -3.48 6.28
CA LEU A 318 25.32 -4.76 6.62
C LEU A 318 25.35 -5.75 5.46
N HIS A 319 25.07 -5.29 4.24
CA HIS A 319 25.17 -6.13 3.05
C HIS A 319 26.57 -6.75 2.91
N HIS A 320 27.61 -5.93 3.06
CA HIS A 320 28.99 -6.40 2.95
C HIS A 320 29.42 -7.27 4.12
N ALA A 321 29.03 -6.93 5.36
CA ALA A 321 29.34 -7.74 6.54
C ALA A 321 28.79 -9.17 6.37
N TYR A 322 27.55 -9.29 5.89
CA TYR A 322 26.92 -10.60 5.75
C TYR A 322 27.46 -11.38 4.56
N ARG A 323 27.65 -10.72 3.41
CA ARG A 323 28.28 -11.37 2.25
C ARG A 323 29.69 -11.88 2.58
N ALA A 324 30.47 -11.11 3.35
CA ALA A 324 31.77 -11.55 3.83
C ALA A 324 31.68 -12.76 4.76
N SER A 325 30.66 -12.86 5.61
CA SER A 325 30.47 -14.04 6.46
C SER A 325 30.08 -15.33 5.72
N GLN A 326 29.67 -15.24 4.45
CA GLN A 326 29.38 -16.38 3.58
C GLN A 326 30.58 -16.79 2.71
N ASP A 327 31.61 -15.95 2.64
CA ASP A 327 32.83 -16.24 1.88
C ASP A 327 33.88 -16.92 2.77
N ASP A 328 34.97 -17.37 2.14
CA ASP A 328 36.13 -17.94 2.81
C ASP A 328 36.79 -16.89 3.73
N GLN A 329 36.76 -17.14 5.05
CA GLN A 329 37.21 -16.20 6.07
C GLN A 329 38.68 -15.81 5.89
N GLU A 330 39.55 -16.76 5.52
CA GLU A 330 40.98 -16.47 5.30
C GLU A 330 41.18 -15.51 4.13
N LYS A 331 40.35 -15.61 3.08
CA LYS A 331 40.41 -14.68 1.93
C LYS A 331 39.90 -13.29 2.29
N VAL A 332 38.89 -13.19 3.14
CA VAL A 332 38.36 -11.92 3.62
C VAL A 332 39.39 -11.21 4.50
N GLU A 333 40.03 -11.93 5.41
CA GLU A 333 41.08 -11.42 6.31
C GLU A 333 42.35 -11.02 5.53
N ALA A 334 42.80 -11.82 4.57
CA ALA A 334 43.93 -11.45 3.71
C ALA A 334 43.65 -10.15 2.91
N ALA A 335 42.46 -10.03 2.32
CA ALA A 335 42.06 -8.83 1.59
C ALA A 335 41.96 -7.57 2.49
N LEU A 336 41.67 -7.77 3.78
CA LEU A 336 41.64 -6.70 4.78
C LEU A 336 43.05 -6.20 5.12
N ASP A 337 43.98 -7.13 5.34
CA ASP A 337 45.36 -6.83 5.68
C ASP A 337 46.09 -6.14 4.52
N GLU A 338 45.81 -6.55 3.29
CA GLU A 338 46.28 -5.92 2.05
C GLU A 338 45.65 -4.55 1.78
N GLY A 339 44.62 -4.14 2.55
CA GLY A 339 43.93 -2.87 2.40
C GLY A 339 43.01 -2.80 1.17
N SER A 340 42.70 -3.94 0.56
CA SER A 340 41.85 -4.08 -0.63
C SER A 340 40.58 -4.90 -0.31
N PRO A 341 39.67 -4.38 0.51
CA PRO A 341 38.49 -5.13 0.94
C PRO A 341 37.62 -5.57 -0.23
N VAL A 342 37.04 -6.77 -0.12
CA VAL A 342 36.12 -7.31 -1.12
C VAL A 342 34.87 -6.44 -1.20
N ILE A 343 34.68 -5.78 -2.35
CA ILE A 343 33.48 -5.00 -2.63
C ILE A 343 32.52 -5.89 -3.40
N TYR A 344 31.52 -6.44 -2.72
CA TYR A 344 30.38 -7.11 -3.35
C TYR A 344 29.65 -6.17 -4.29
N LYS A 345 29.61 -6.56 -5.57
CA LYS A 345 28.99 -5.79 -6.67
C LYS A 345 27.62 -6.33 -7.08
N ARG A 346 27.03 -7.26 -6.34
CA ARG A 346 25.69 -7.80 -6.65
C ARG A 346 24.82 -7.69 -5.41
N TRP A 347 23.69 -7.01 -5.56
CA TRP A 347 22.66 -7.03 -4.54
C TRP A 347 21.97 -8.39 -4.54
N ASN A 348 21.95 -9.05 -3.39
CA ASN A 348 21.22 -10.29 -3.20
C ASN A 348 20.12 -10.03 -2.15
N PRO A 349 18.84 -10.00 -2.53
CA PRO A 349 17.74 -9.84 -1.58
C PRO A 349 17.71 -10.95 -0.53
N GLN A 350 18.04 -12.19 -0.90
CA GLN A 350 17.94 -13.36 -0.02
C GLN A 350 18.83 -13.26 1.21
N VAL A 351 19.99 -12.61 1.08
CA VAL A 351 20.93 -12.32 2.17
C VAL A 351 20.25 -11.65 3.36
N TRP A 352 19.29 -10.77 3.10
CA TRP A 352 18.59 -10.04 4.16
C TRP A 352 17.63 -10.96 4.93
N SER A 353 16.89 -11.82 4.22
CA SER A 353 15.99 -12.81 4.82
C SER A 353 16.76 -13.84 5.64
N ASP A 354 17.85 -14.35 5.08
CA ASP A 354 18.68 -15.37 5.74
C ASP A 354 19.26 -14.84 7.06
N TYR A 355 19.51 -13.53 7.13
CA TYR A 355 20.14 -12.90 8.29
C TYR A 355 19.15 -12.40 9.35
N PHE A 356 18.06 -11.76 8.93
CA PHE A 356 17.08 -11.16 9.84
C PHE A 356 15.82 -12.01 10.03
N GLY A 357 15.73 -13.16 9.37
CA GLY A 357 14.49 -13.93 9.28
C GLY A 357 13.38 -13.06 8.67
N ASP A 358 12.28 -12.92 9.39
CA ASP A 358 11.12 -12.13 8.95
C ASP A 358 11.12 -10.68 9.47
N CYS A 359 12.12 -10.28 10.27
CA CYS A 359 12.04 -9.03 11.02
C CYS A 359 13.41 -8.38 11.21
N MET A 360 13.63 -7.25 10.55
CA MET A 360 14.77 -6.39 10.87
C MET A 360 14.50 -5.62 12.17
N PRO A 361 15.46 -5.36 13.05
CA PRO A 361 15.30 -4.44 14.20
C PRO A 361 15.54 -2.97 13.82
N SER A 362 15.10 -2.04 14.68
CA SER A 362 15.28 -0.60 14.45
C SER A 362 16.74 -0.26 14.14
N LEU A 363 16.95 0.72 13.26
CA LEU A 363 18.28 1.02 12.74
C LEU A 363 19.17 1.56 13.86
N SER A 364 20.17 0.77 14.24
CA SER A 364 21.16 1.09 15.25
C SER A 364 22.58 0.82 14.76
N TYR A 365 23.55 1.64 15.17
CA TYR A 365 24.97 1.36 14.87
C TYR A 365 25.46 0.10 15.59
N ARG A 366 24.79 -0.28 16.69
CA ARG A 366 25.00 -1.56 17.38
C ARG A 366 24.82 -2.77 16.48
N LEU A 367 24.07 -2.65 15.37
CA LEU A 367 23.94 -3.74 14.40
C LEU A 367 25.25 -4.10 13.71
N ILE A 368 26.26 -3.22 13.77
CA ILE A 368 27.53 -3.36 13.06
C ILE A 368 28.72 -3.28 14.02
N ASP A 369 28.54 -2.77 15.24
CA ASP A 369 29.65 -2.40 16.12
C ASP A 369 30.62 -3.54 16.45
N ASP A 370 30.15 -4.78 16.53
CA ASP A 370 30.99 -5.95 16.84
C ASP A 370 31.39 -6.77 15.60
N ARG A 371 30.97 -6.37 14.40
CA ARG A 371 31.01 -7.25 13.20
C ARG A 371 32.03 -6.87 12.15
N MET A 372 32.54 -5.65 12.20
CA MET A 372 33.47 -5.14 11.19
C MET A 372 34.47 -4.18 11.80
N ASP A 373 35.74 -4.34 11.48
CA ASP A 373 36.78 -3.39 11.85
C ASP A 373 36.49 -1.98 11.30
N ARG A 374 36.91 -0.94 12.03
CA ARG A 374 36.64 0.46 11.68
C ARG A 374 37.29 0.88 10.36
N LYS A 375 38.48 0.36 10.04
CA LYS A 375 39.19 0.55 8.77
C LYS A 375 38.39 -0.05 7.63
N TYR A 376 37.86 -1.27 7.80
CA TYR A 376 37.01 -1.94 6.81
C TYR A 376 35.75 -1.13 6.49
N ARG A 377 35.03 -0.66 7.52
CA ARG A 377 33.83 0.19 7.36
C ARG A 377 34.13 1.44 6.53
N SER A 378 35.28 2.07 6.80
CA SER A 378 35.70 3.29 6.09
C SER A 378 35.98 3.02 4.62
N CYS A 379 36.70 1.94 4.31
CA CYS A 379 37.06 1.58 2.93
C CYS A 379 35.84 1.22 2.09
N ILE A 380 34.93 0.36 2.58
CA ILE A 380 33.70 -0.02 1.85
C ILE A 380 32.86 1.22 1.56
N TYR A 381 32.55 2.01 2.59
CA TYR A 381 31.64 3.13 2.42
C TYR A 381 32.23 4.23 1.52
N ARG A 382 33.55 4.46 1.59
CA ARG A 382 34.23 5.40 0.68
C ARG A 382 34.17 4.93 -0.77
N GLY A 383 34.28 3.62 -1.01
CA GLY A 383 34.12 3.01 -2.34
C GLY A 383 32.71 3.24 -2.92
N TYR A 384 31.67 3.05 -2.11
CA TYR A 384 30.28 3.27 -2.52
C TYR A 384 29.91 4.73 -2.72
N ARG A 385 30.30 5.59 -1.77
CA ARG A 385 29.99 7.03 -1.78
C ARG A 385 30.45 7.73 -3.06
N LYS A 386 31.49 7.22 -3.73
CA LYS A 386 32.02 7.75 -4.99
C LYS A 386 31.39 7.13 -6.25
N ARG A 387 30.51 6.14 -6.13
CA ARG A 387 29.98 5.36 -7.25
C ARG A 387 28.49 5.56 -7.50
N THR A 388 27.71 5.97 -6.50
CA THR A 388 26.29 6.25 -6.65
C THR A 388 26.01 7.75 -6.56
N VAL A 389 25.14 8.26 -7.43
CA VAL A 389 24.70 9.68 -7.43
C VAL A 389 24.14 10.03 -6.05
N PHE A 390 23.31 9.13 -5.51
CA PHE A 390 22.76 9.25 -4.16
C PHE A 390 23.85 9.35 -3.08
N GLY A 391 24.86 8.49 -3.15
CA GLY A 391 26.01 8.53 -2.25
C GLY A 391 26.80 9.85 -2.34
N MET A 392 26.91 10.43 -3.54
CA MET A 392 27.55 11.73 -3.76
C MET A 392 26.69 12.92 -3.28
N ILE A 393 25.36 12.84 -3.40
CA ILE A 393 24.46 13.86 -2.84
C ILE A 393 24.52 13.85 -1.32
N LEU A 394 24.39 12.66 -0.71
CA LEU A 394 24.54 12.48 0.74
C LEU A 394 25.94 12.86 1.25
N ALA A 395 26.94 12.85 0.36
CA ALA A 395 28.28 13.31 0.66
C ALA A 395 28.44 14.82 0.74
N GLY A 396 27.46 15.60 0.25
CA GLY A 396 27.64 17.01 -0.11
C GLY A 396 28.59 17.22 -1.28
N ALA A 397 28.89 16.18 -2.07
CA ALA A 397 29.78 16.25 -3.23
C ALA A 397 29.03 16.67 -4.50
N LEU A 398 27.71 16.47 -4.52
CA LEU A 398 26.79 17.01 -5.52
C LEU A 398 25.72 17.80 -4.79
N GLN A 399 25.41 19.00 -5.28
CA GLN A 399 24.17 19.67 -4.87
C GLN A 399 23.00 18.95 -5.53
N PRO A 400 21.91 18.68 -4.78
CA PRO A 400 20.75 17.98 -5.28
C PRO A 400 20.11 18.68 -6.48
#